data_AF-S2KMF6-F1
#
_entry.id   AF-S2KMF6-F1
#
_cell.length_a   1.000
_cell.length_b   1.000
_cell.length_c   1.000
_cell.angle_alpha   90.00
_cell.angle_beta   90.00
_cell.angle_gamma   90.00
#
_symmetry.space_group_name_H-M   'P 1'
#
loop_
_entity.id
_entity.type
_entity.pdbx_description
1 polymer ?
#
loop_
_entity_poly.entity_id
_entity_poly.type
_entity_poly.pdbx_seq_one_letter_code
_entity_poly.pdbx_strand_id
1 'polypeptide(L)'
;MFGYEGGDFLSGGEGDDLYTVTTSDNARYSDAGPDHIDEQLGGGNDTIKFTDLDRSEISLNVDIDNSDTDLWLSSSEDLEDGQNDSGVIIEDFFVIKDGSYAFNNDNVIENVATADNYTVDLTDIDLDAINAAYEASQASAATIA
;
A
#
# COMPACT_ATOMS: atom_id res chain seq x y z
N MET A 1 -16.39 -0.02 -1.64
CA MET A 1 -16.31 1.32 -2.25
C MET A 1 -15.63 1.27 -3.62
N PHE A 2 -15.77 2.34 -4.41
CA PHE A 2 -15.11 2.50 -5.71
C PHE A 2 -14.29 3.78 -5.70
N GLY A 3 -12.99 3.69 -6.02
CA GLY A 3 -12.24 4.81 -6.55
C GLY A 3 -12.68 5.06 -7.99
N TYR A 4 -12.95 6.31 -8.36
CA TYR A 4 -13.21 6.76 -9.72
C TYR A 4 -11.92 7.39 -10.29
N GLU A 5 -12.02 8.27 -11.29
CA GLU A 5 -10.83 8.93 -11.87
C GLU A 5 -10.19 9.91 -10.87
N GLY A 6 -8.90 9.74 -10.60
CA GLY A 6 -8.07 10.58 -9.74
C GLY A 6 -8.00 10.11 -8.28
N GLY A 7 -6.92 10.45 -7.58
CA GLY A 7 -6.70 10.04 -6.19
C GLY A 7 -7.89 10.30 -5.25
N ASP A 8 -8.52 9.22 -4.83
CA ASP A 8 -9.66 9.20 -3.93
C ASP A 8 -9.25 8.90 -2.49
N PHE A 9 -10.04 9.40 -1.54
CA PHE A 9 -9.94 8.98 -0.14
C PHE A 9 -11.07 7.99 0.16
N LEU A 10 -10.70 6.73 0.35
CA LEU A 10 -11.61 5.64 0.59
C LEU A 10 -11.48 5.21 2.06
N SER A 11 -12.60 5.19 2.79
CA SER A 11 -12.63 4.77 4.19
C SER A 11 -13.71 3.72 4.43
N GLY A 12 -13.31 2.63 5.08
CA GLY A 12 -14.16 1.50 5.47
C GLY A 12 -14.73 1.67 6.86
N GLY A 13 -15.45 0.63 7.30
CA GLY A 13 -16.11 0.61 8.59
C GLY A 13 -16.04 -0.77 9.24
N GLU A 14 -17.02 -1.09 10.09
CA GLU A 14 -17.06 -2.43 10.70
C GLU A 14 -17.44 -3.52 9.70
N GLY A 15 -16.70 -4.64 9.70
CA GLY A 15 -16.98 -5.84 8.92
C GLY A 15 -16.11 -5.95 7.66
N ASP A 16 -16.47 -6.87 6.76
CA ASP A 16 -15.71 -7.08 5.52
C ASP A 16 -16.01 -5.97 4.50
N ASP A 17 -14.96 -5.24 4.12
CA ASP A 17 -15.00 -4.19 3.11
C ASP A 17 -14.30 -4.58 1.79
N LEU A 18 -14.81 -4.04 0.68
CA LEU A 18 -14.26 -4.24 -0.66
C LEU A 18 -14.01 -2.89 -1.32
N TYR A 19 -12.75 -2.55 -1.53
CA TYR A 19 -12.29 -1.34 -2.22
C TYR A 19 -11.97 -1.71 -3.66
N THR A 20 -12.66 -1.13 -4.63
CA THR A 20 -12.38 -1.37 -6.05
C THR A 20 -11.67 -0.16 -6.62
N VAL A 21 -10.48 -0.39 -7.18
CA VAL A 21 -9.57 0.64 -7.67
C VAL A 21 -9.13 0.33 -9.11
N THR A 22 -8.71 1.35 -9.84
CA THR A 22 -8.19 1.22 -11.21
C THR A 22 -6.95 2.07 -11.34
N THR A 23 -5.84 1.55 -11.86
CA THR A 23 -4.63 2.35 -12.11
C THR A 23 -4.73 3.21 -13.36
N SER A 24 -5.73 2.97 -14.23
CA SER A 24 -5.99 3.82 -15.40
C SER A 24 -6.61 5.17 -15.04
N ASP A 25 -5.99 5.88 -14.12
CA ASP A 25 -6.12 7.32 -14.06
C ASP A 25 -5.40 7.87 -15.28
N ASN A 26 -6.17 8.16 -16.32
CA ASN A 26 -5.65 8.96 -17.41
C ASN A 26 -5.05 10.23 -16.78
N ALA A 27 -3.73 10.37 -16.85
CA ALA A 27 -2.90 11.53 -16.50
C ALA A 27 -3.28 12.84 -17.25
N ARG A 28 -4.54 12.94 -17.69
CA ARG A 28 -5.20 14.15 -18.15
C ARG A 28 -5.29 15.20 -17.05
N TYR A 29 -5.22 14.79 -15.79
CA TYR A 29 -5.02 15.64 -14.63
C TYR A 29 -3.73 15.20 -13.93
N SER A 30 -2.67 15.99 -14.06
CA SER A 30 -1.34 15.73 -13.48
C SER A 30 -1.29 15.73 -11.94
N ASP A 31 -2.45 15.80 -11.28
CA ASP A 31 -2.62 15.88 -9.82
C ASP A 31 -3.48 14.70 -9.30
N ALA A 32 -3.81 13.74 -10.16
CA ALA A 32 -4.45 12.48 -9.78
C ALA A 32 -3.37 11.59 -9.16
N GLY A 33 -3.04 11.84 -7.89
CA GLY A 33 -2.16 10.96 -7.11
C GLY A 33 -2.84 9.62 -6.82
N PRO A 34 -2.19 8.75 -6.03
CA PRO A 34 -2.76 7.45 -5.66
C PRO A 34 -4.03 7.58 -4.83
N ASP A 35 -4.85 6.52 -4.83
CA ASP A 35 -5.97 6.39 -3.88
C ASP A 35 -5.43 6.19 -2.47
N HIS A 36 -6.00 6.85 -1.49
CA HIS A 36 -5.70 6.70 -0.06
C HIS A 36 -6.79 5.86 0.60
N ILE A 37 -6.38 4.80 1.29
CA ILE A 37 -7.27 3.93 2.07
C ILE A 37 -7.01 4.12 3.56
N ASP A 38 -8.06 4.59 4.25
CA ASP A 38 -8.13 4.75 5.70
C ASP A 38 -9.17 3.75 6.25
N GLU A 39 -8.72 2.54 6.58
CA GLU A 39 -9.57 1.51 7.18
C GLU A 39 -9.84 1.85 8.65
N GLN A 40 -11.12 1.82 9.04
CA GLN A 40 -11.51 2.16 10.39
C GLN A 40 -11.62 0.92 11.27
N LEU A 41 -11.31 1.11 12.56
CA LEU A 41 -11.40 0.10 13.60
C LEU A 41 -12.77 -0.62 13.59
N GLY A 42 -12.75 -1.88 13.16
CA GLY A 42 -13.96 -2.70 13.12
C GLY A 42 -13.71 -4.19 12.92
N GLY A 43 -12.57 -4.53 12.29
CA GLY A 43 -12.22 -5.90 11.92
C GLY A 43 -13.08 -6.40 10.76
N GLY A 44 -12.55 -7.37 10.02
CA GLY A 44 -13.17 -7.85 8.79
C GLY A 44 -12.18 -8.74 8.07
N ASN A 45 -12.53 -9.14 6.85
CA ASN A 45 -11.57 -9.60 5.87
C ASN A 45 -11.67 -8.66 4.65
N ASP A 46 -10.92 -7.58 4.74
CA ASP A 46 -10.94 -6.44 3.86
C ASP A 46 -10.10 -6.70 2.62
N THR A 47 -10.57 -6.16 1.49
CA THR A 47 -9.99 -6.48 0.19
C THR A 47 -9.90 -5.24 -0.68
N ILE A 48 -8.69 -4.94 -1.18
CA ILE A 48 -8.51 -4.07 -2.33
C ILE A 48 -8.62 -4.91 -3.60
N LYS A 49 -9.32 -4.41 -4.61
CA LYS A 49 -9.46 -5.04 -5.91
C LYS A 49 -8.99 -4.10 -6.99
N PHE A 50 -7.84 -4.40 -7.57
CA PHE A 50 -7.43 -3.83 -8.84
C PHE A 50 -8.25 -4.44 -9.96
N THR A 51 -8.85 -3.60 -10.80
CA THR A 51 -9.67 -4.06 -11.93
C THR A 51 -8.89 -4.17 -13.24
N ASP A 52 -7.69 -3.61 -13.28
CA ASP A 52 -6.87 -3.40 -14.47
C ASP A 52 -5.39 -3.81 -14.30
N LEU A 53 -4.95 -4.16 -13.09
CA LEU A 53 -3.64 -4.78 -12.85
C LEU A 53 -3.75 -6.28 -12.60
N ASP A 54 -2.99 -7.06 -13.38
CA ASP A 54 -2.71 -8.45 -13.08
C ASP A 54 -1.73 -8.57 -11.91
N ARG A 55 -1.71 -9.72 -11.23
CA ARG A 55 -0.81 -9.96 -10.09
C ARG A 55 0.66 -9.67 -10.40
N SER A 56 1.13 -9.99 -11.60
CA SER A 56 2.52 -9.78 -12.00
C SER A 56 2.89 -8.32 -12.22
N GLU A 57 1.89 -7.44 -12.31
CA GLU A 57 2.07 -6.02 -12.56
C GLU A 57 2.08 -5.24 -11.25
N ILE A 58 1.44 -5.74 -10.19
CA ILE A 58 1.45 -5.12 -8.87
C ILE A 58 2.80 -5.28 -8.20
N SER A 59 3.28 -4.17 -7.66
CA SER A 59 4.44 -4.13 -6.78
C SER A 59 4.11 -3.46 -5.46
N LEU A 60 4.91 -3.81 -4.44
CA LEU A 60 4.75 -3.37 -3.07
C LEU A 60 5.92 -2.46 -2.70
N ASN A 61 5.62 -1.30 -2.10
CA ASN A 61 6.60 -0.37 -1.62
C ASN A 61 6.25 0.13 -0.21
N VAL A 62 7.30 0.29 0.61
CA VAL A 62 7.26 0.92 1.92
C VAL A 62 8.35 1.98 1.90
N ASP A 63 8.01 3.25 2.16
CA ASP A 63 9.00 4.33 2.23
C ASP A 63 9.76 4.28 3.57
N ILE A 64 10.73 3.36 3.58
CA ILE A 64 11.58 3.05 4.73
C ILE A 64 12.48 4.24 5.11
N ASP A 65 12.88 5.08 4.15
CA ASP A 65 13.86 6.16 4.38
C ASP A 65 13.26 7.31 5.20
N ASN A 66 11.95 7.52 5.10
CA ASN A 66 11.23 8.51 5.90
C ASN A 66 10.62 7.94 7.19
N SER A 67 10.83 6.64 7.48
CA SER A 67 10.13 5.92 8.55
C SER A 67 8.60 6.00 8.41
N ASP A 68 8.12 6.01 7.17
CA ASP A 68 6.70 6.01 6.86
C ASP A 68 6.10 4.63 7.20
N THR A 69 4.89 4.62 7.75
CA THR A 69 4.16 3.41 8.15
C THR A 69 3.13 2.96 7.12
N ASP A 70 3.01 3.70 6.03
CA ASP A 70 2.08 3.40 4.95
C ASP A 70 2.56 2.25 4.06
N LEU A 71 1.61 1.51 3.50
CA LEU A 71 1.88 0.49 2.47
C LEU A 71 1.39 0.99 1.11
N TRP A 72 2.30 1.02 0.14
CA TRP A 72 2.00 1.48 -1.21
C TRP A 72 1.92 0.29 -2.16
N LEU A 73 0.84 0.23 -2.92
CA LEU A 73 0.58 -0.76 -3.96
C LEU A 73 0.41 -0.05 -5.30
N SER A 74 1.34 -0.24 -6.22
CA SER A 74 1.29 0.40 -7.54
C SER A 74 1.71 -0.56 -8.64
N SER A 75 1.62 -0.12 -9.89
CA SER A 75 2.18 -0.90 -10.98
C SER A 75 3.70 -0.93 -10.88
N SER A 76 4.30 -2.00 -11.42
CA SER A 76 5.75 -2.13 -11.48
C SER A 76 6.38 -1.05 -12.37
N GLU A 77 5.62 -0.50 -13.33
CA GLU A 77 6.06 0.62 -14.18
C GLU A 77 6.16 1.93 -13.39
N ASP A 78 5.23 2.21 -12.47
CA ASP A 78 5.25 3.39 -11.59
C ASP A 78 6.44 3.37 -10.60
N LEU A 79 6.88 2.19 -10.19
CA LEU A 79 8.08 2.07 -9.35
C LEU A 79 9.38 2.30 -10.11
N GLU A 80 9.42 1.98 -11.40
CA GLU A 80 10.63 2.08 -12.21
C GLU A 80 10.99 3.53 -12.58
N ASP A 81 9.99 4.41 -12.75
CA ASP A 81 10.22 5.81 -13.08
C ASP A 81 10.27 6.75 -11.86
N GLY A 82 9.99 6.22 -10.67
CA GLY A 82 10.03 6.93 -9.40
C GLY A 82 8.88 7.93 -9.23
N GLN A 83 7.86 7.85 -10.08
CA GLN A 83 6.63 8.61 -9.99
C GLN A 83 5.48 7.62 -9.74
N ASN A 84 4.98 7.59 -8.51
CA ASN A 84 3.77 6.83 -8.14
C ASN A 84 2.54 7.58 -8.66
N ASP A 85 2.42 7.66 -9.98
CA ASP A 85 1.35 8.37 -10.68
C ASP A 85 0.04 7.58 -10.65
N SER A 86 0.07 6.28 -10.32
CA SER A 86 -1.12 5.44 -10.15
C SER A 86 -0.92 4.35 -9.09
N GLY A 87 -1.96 4.07 -8.29
CA GLY A 87 -1.90 3.04 -7.25
C GLY A 87 -2.77 3.33 -6.03
N VAL A 88 -2.47 2.64 -4.94
CA VAL A 88 -3.13 2.75 -3.65
C VAL A 88 -2.10 2.91 -2.53
N ILE A 89 -2.34 3.84 -1.64
CA ILE A 89 -1.69 3.99 -0.34
C ILE A 89 -2.66 3.49 0.72
N ILE A 90 -2.22 2.52 1.52
CA ILE A 90 -2.92 2.09 2.71
C ILE A 90 -2.25 2.77 3.89
N GLU A 91 -2.95 3.74 4.49
CA GLU A 91 -2.39 4.61 5.53
C GLU A 91 -2.19 3.83 6.82
N ASP A 92 -1.06 4.04 7.52
CA ASP A 92 -0.76 3.38 8.79
C ASP A 92 -0.88 1.85 8.75
N PHE A 93 -0.58 1.21 7.61
CA PHE A 93 -0.62 -0.25 7.48
C PHE A 93 0.34 -0.97 8.44
N PHE A 94 1.45 -0.31 8.76
CA PHE A 94 2.42 -0.74 9.76
C PHE A 94 2.44 0.17 10.99
N VAL A 95 3.17 -0.26 12.01
CA VAL A 95 3.61 0.56 13.13
C VAL A 95 5.08 0.28 13.42
N ILE A 96 5.82 1.27 13.92
CA ILE A 96 7.16 1.04 14.45
C ILE A 96 7.06 0.74 15.94
N LYS A 97 7.36 -0.50 16.33
CA LYS A 97 7.33 -0.98 17.70
C LYS A 97 8.70 -1.51 18.11
N ASP A 98 9.21 -1.02 19.23
CA ASP A 98 10.52 -1.40 19.76
C ASP A 98 11.67 -1.23 18.74
N GLY A 99 11.52 -0.28 17.80
CA GLY A 99 12.51 0.02 16.76
C GLY A 99 12.33 -0.73 15.44
N SER A 100 11.29 -1.54 15.29
CA SER A 100 11.05 -2.35 14.09
C SER A 100 9.61 -2.22 13.59
N TYR A 101 9.42 -2.34 12.28
CA TYR A 101 8.10 -2.46 11.64
C TYR A 101 7.39 -3.71 12.14
N ALA A 102 6.11 -3.54 12.46
CA ALA A 102 5.14 -4.58 12.73
C ALA A 102 3.82 -4.21 12.04
N PHE A 103 2.97 -5.18 11.74
CA PHE A 103 1.63 -4.89 11.24
C PHE A 103 0.85 -4.04 12.22
N ASN A 104 0.13 -3.04 11.70
CA ASN A 104 -0.84 -2.32 12.48
C ASN A 104 -2.10 -3.18 12.62
N ASN A 105 -2.32 -3.76 13.80
CA ASN A 105 -3.53 -4.58 14.03
C ASN A 105 -4.84 -3.78 13.99
N ASP A 106 -4.74 -2.44 13.89
CA ASP A 106 -5.89 -1.53 13.84
C ASP A 106 -6.29 -1.15 12.40
N ASN A 107 -5.45 -1.42 11.39
CA ASN A 107 -5.72 -1.25 9.97
C ASN A 107 -5.10 -2.43 9.21
N VAL A 108 -5.90 -3.46 8.94
CA VAL A 108 -5.46 -4.60 8.13
C VAL A 108 -6.40 -4.73 6.95
N ILE A 109 -6.07 -4.07 5.85
CA ILE A 109 -6.44 -4.63 4.56
C ILE A 109 -5.72 -5.97 4.43
N GLU A 110 -6.44 -7.10 4.55
CA GLU A 110 -5.77 -8.41 4.47
C GLU A 110 -5.49 -8.83 3.03
N ASN A 111 -6.28 -8.37 2.06
CA ASN A 111 -6.25 -8.96 0.73
C ASN A 111 -6.10 -7.94 -0.40
N VAL A 112 -5.36 -8.36 -1.43
CA VAL A 112 -5.36 -7.71 -2.75
C VAL A 112 -5.85 -8.70 -3.79
N ALA A 113 -7.04 -8.44 -4.33
CA ALA A 113 -7.57 -9.08 -5.52
C ALA A 113 -7.09 -8.38 -6.79
N THR A 114 -6.77 -9.16 -7.81
CA THR A 114 -6.15 -8.73 -9.08
C THR A 114 -7.07 -8.97 -10.26
N ALA A 115 -6.80 -8.32 -11.40
CA ALA A 115 -7.58 -8.43 -12.63
C ALA A 115 -7.58 -9.87 -13.20
N ASP A 116 -6.46 -10.59 -13.04
CA ASP A 116 -6.32 -12.01 -13.39
C ASP A 116 -6.91 -12.98 -12.35
N ASN A 117 -7.66 -12.47 -11.37
CA ASN A 117 -8.41 -13.21 -10.35
C ASN A 117 -7.53 -14.00 -9.37
N TYR A 118 -6.31 -13.53 -9.11
CA TYR A 118 -5.57 -13.95 -7.92
C TYR A 118 -5.93 -13.08 -6.73
N THR A 119 -5.78 -13.65 -5.55
CA THR A 119 -5.81 -12.93 -4.27
C THR A 119 -4.44 -13.11 -3.62
N VAL A 120 -3.84 -12.00 -3.22
CA VAL A 120 -2.60 -11.93 -2.44
C VAL A 120 -2.98 -11.57 -1.02
N ASP A 121 -2.50 -12.36 -0.06
CA ASP A 121 -2.63 -12.07 1.37
C ASP A 121 -1.50 -11.12 1.78
N LEU A 122 -1.87 -9.92 2.23
CA LEU A 122 -0.91 -8.91 2.70
C LEU A 122 -0.40 -9.22 4.11
N THR A 123 -1.05 -10.10 4.86
CA THR A 123 -0.54 -10.53 6.17
C THR A 123 0.68 -11.46 6.04
N ASP A 124 0.96 -11.95 4.83
CA ASP A 124 2.14 -12.75 4.46
C ASP A 124 3.34 -11.89 4.01
N ILE A 125 3.27 -10.56 4.08
CA ILE A 125 4.41 -9.68 3.78
C ILE A 125 5.61 -10.04 4.67
N ASP A 126 6.79 -10.11 4.06
CA ASP A 126 8.05 -10.44 4.74
C ASP A 126 8.56 -9.26 5.59
N LEU A 127 8.07 -9.17 6.82
CA LEU A 127 8.53 -8.19 7.81
C LEU A 127 10.02 -8.31 8.14
N ASP A 128 10.61 -9.50 8.03
CA ASP A 128 12.05 -9.67 8.31
C ASP A 128 12.88 -8.95 7.24
N ALA A 129 12.47 -9.05 5.97
CA ALA A 129 13.10 -8.33 4.87
C ALA A 129 12.95 -6.81 4.99
N ILE A 130 11.75 -6.33 5.33
CA ILE A 130 11.48 -4.90 5.56
C ILE A 130 12.34 -4.37 6.72
N ASN A 131 12.35 -5.07 7.85
CA ASN A 131 13.14 -4.66 9.01
C ASN A 131 14.65 -4.68 8.73
N ALA A 132 15.14 -5.64 7.97
CA ALA A 132 16.54 -5.66 7.54
C ALA A 132 16.91 -4.46 6.66
N ALA A 133 16.00 -4.04 5.77
CA ALA A 133 16.18 -2.84 4.95
C ALA A 133 16.14 -1.56 5.80
N TYR A 134 15.22 -1.47 6.76
CA TYR A 134 15.15 -0.34 7.71
C TYR A 134 16.41 -0.21 8.55
N GLU A 135 16.90 -1.28 9.16
CA GLU A 135 18.14 -1.23 9.94
C GLU A 135 19.34 -0.78 9.08
N ALA A 136 19.37 -1.18 7.80
CA ALA A 136 20.40 -0.73 6.85
C ALA A 136 20.28 0.76 6.50
N SER A 137 19.07 1.31 6.31
CA SER A 137 18.88 2.74 6.05
C SER A 137 19.29 3.57 7.27
N GLN A 138 18.93 3.13 8.48
CA GLN A 138 19.28 3.79 9.73
C GLN A 138 20.80 3.77 10.00
N ALA A 139 21.48 2.66 9.70
CA ALA A 139 22.94 2.59 9.78
C ALA A 139 23.64 3.55 8.79
N SER A 140 23.04 3.72 7.60
CA SER A 140 23.54 4.65 6.58
C SER A 140 23.41 6.11 7.06
N ALA A 141 22.28 6.46 7.67
CA ALA A 141 22.02 7.79 8.23
C ALA A 141 22.90 8.14 9.45
N ALA A 142 23.27 7.13 10.26
CA ALA A 142 24.10 7.32 11.45
C ALA A 142 25.59 7.61 11.16
N THR A 143 26.03 7.42 9.91
CA THR A 143 27.44 7.62 9.53
C THR A 143 27.72 9.10 9.25
N ILE A 144 28.02 9.88 10.30
CA ILE A 144 28.61 11.21 10.16
C ILE A 144 30.13 11.06 10.00
N ALA A 145 30.70 11.64 8.94
CA ALA A 145 32.14 11.74 8.70
C ALA A 145 32.86 12.64 9.71
#